data_AF-A0A182YSJ9-F1
#
_entry.id   AF-A0A182YSJ9-F1
#
_cell.length_a   1.000
_cell.length_b   1.000
_cell.length_c   1.000
_cell.angle_alpha   90.00
_cell.angle_beta   90.00
_cell.angle_gamma   90.00
#
_symmetry.space_group_name_H-M   'P 1'
#
loop_
_entity.id
_entity.type
_entity.pdbx_description
1 polymer ?
#
loop_
_entity_poly.entity_id
_entity_poly.type
_entity_poly.pdbx_seq_one_letter_code
_entity_poly.pdbx_strand_id
1 'polypeptide(L)'
;MCELLTVMDPKIITVALNGLENILKVGEEQRTKPNPYAVMIEECYGLDKLEFLQSHQNNDIYEKAFSIIQKYFSNDDEDLAVAPTTDNNQFQFNADQSVPMDGFQF
;
A
#
# COMPACT_ATOMS: atom_id res chain seq x y z
N MET A 1 1.83 -4.15 16.75
CA MET A 1 2.81 -3.04 16.64
C MET A 1 2.14 -1.70 16.36
N CYS A 2 1.16 -1.63 15.46
CA CYS A 2 0.49 -0.37 15.09
C CYS A 2 -0.14 0.38 16.28
N GLU A 3 -0.62 -0.31 17.31
CA GLU A 3 -1.09 0.33 18.57
C GLU A 3 -0.01 1.12 19.32
N LEU A 4 1.27 0.80 19.11
CA LEU A 4 2.37 1.51 19.76
C LEU A 4 2.66 2.87 19.11
N LEU A 5 2.03 3.18 17.97
CA LEU A 5 2.20 4.46 17.28
C LEU A 5 1.44 5.62 17.94
N THR A 6 0.50 5.33 18.84
CA THR A 6 -0.35 6.34 19.50
C THR A 6 0.03 6.60 20.95
N VAL A 7 1.11 5.98 21.44
CA VAL A 7 1.60 6.18 22.81
C VAL A 7 2.32 7.52 22.96
N MET A 8 2.44 8.01 24.19
CA MET A 8 3.08 9.32 24.43
C MET A 8 4.61 9.29 24.42
N ASP A 9 5.24 8.12 24.55
CA ASP A 9 6.71 8.01 24.62
C ASP A 9 7.32 8.01 23.20
N PRO A 10 8.07 9.06 22.82
CA PRO A 10 8.69 9.16 21.49
C PRO A 10 9.63 8.00 21.20
N LYS A 11 10.32 7.44 22.21
CA LYS A 11 11.24 6.31 22.00
C LYS A 11 10.49 5.06 21.61
N ILE A 12 9.31 4.82 22.21
CA ILE A 12 8.47 3.67 21.87
C ILE A 12 7.93 3.83 20.44
N ILE A 13 7.47 5.04 20.07
CA ILE A 13 7.04 5.34 18.70
C ILE A 13 8.19 5.06 17.71
N THR A 14 9.39 5.57 17.97
CA THR A 14 10.55 5.35 17.08
C THR A 14 10.88 3.86 16.94
N VAL A 15 10.86 3.09 18.03
CA VAL A 15 11.07 1.63 17.98
C VAL A 15 9.98 0.96 17.16
N ALA A 16 8.72 1.41 17.31
CA ALA A 16 7.61 0.87 16.55
C ALA A 16 7.74 1.14 15.04
N LEU A 17 8.09 2.38 14.66
CA LEU A 17 8.33 2.77 13.27
C LEU A 17 9.49 1.97 12.64
N ASN A 18 10.59 1.79 13.37
CA ASN A 18 11.71 0.96 12.90
C ASN A 18 11.30 -0.50 12.70
N GLY A 19 10.47 -1.04 13.60
CA GLY A 19 9.94 -2.39 13.46
C GLY A 19 9.06 -2.54 12.21
N LEU A 20 8.13 -1.61 11.99
CA LEU A 20 7.25 -1.59 10.82
C LEU A 20 8.03 -1.45 9.52
N GLU A 21 9.02 -0.55 9.45
CA GLU A 21 9.88 -0.38 8.28
C GLU A 21 10.62 -1.66 7.93
N ASN A 22 11.16 -2.38 8.92
CA ASN A 22 11.86 -3.64 8.70
C ASN A 22 10.92 -4.73 8.18
N ILE A 23 9.69 -4.81 8.72
CA ILE A 23 8.68 -5.77 8.26
C ILE A 23 8.30 -5.48 6.79
N LEU A 24 8.03 -4.21 6.46
CA LEU A 24 7.71 -3.79 5.09
C LEU A 24 8.85 -4.11 4.12
N LYS A 25 10.10 -3.85 4.54
CA LYS A 25 11.30 -4.18 3.75
C LYS A 25 11.39 -5.68 3.44
N VAL A 26 11.05 -6.56 4.38
CA VAL A 26 11.03 -8.01 4.14
C VAL A 26 10.00 -8.38 3.06
N GLY A 27 8.85 -7.69 3.03
CA GLY A 27 7.86 -7.88 1.96
C GLY A 27 8.37 -7.51 0.57
N GLU A 28 9.13 -6.41 0.46
CA GLU A 28 9.76 -6.00 -0.80
C GLU A 28 10.77 -7.04 -1.30
N GLU A 29 11.55 -7.63 -0.40
CA GLU A 29 12.52 -8.67 -0.73
C GLU A 29 11.85 -9.94 -1.29
N GLN A 30 10.61 -10.22 -0.87
CA GLN A 30 9.81 -11.34 -1.38
C GLN A 30 9.19 -11.09 -2.76
N ARG A 31 9.29 -9.86 -3.31
CA ARG A 31 8.74 -9.44 -4.63
C ARG A 31 7.29 -9.85 -4.89
N THR A 32 6.52 -10.02 -3.83
CA THR A 32 5.09 -10.31 -3.91
C THR A 32 4.36 -8.97 -3.93
N LYS A 33 3.58 -8.71 -4.98
CA LYS A 33 2.76 -7.50 -5.12
C LYS A 33 1.26 -7.87 -5.07
N PRO A 34 0.43 -7.16 -4.29
CA PRO A 34 0.82 -6.14 -3.32
C PRO A 34 1.64 -6.75 -2.17
N ASN A 35 2.45 -5.93 -1.50
CA ASN A 35 3.24 -6.37 -0.34
C ASN A 35 2.27 -6.85 0.76
N PRO A 36 2.30 -8.14 1.15
CA PRO A 36 1.30 -8.69 2.06
C PRO A 36 1.34 -8.03 3.44
N TYR A 37 2.50 -7.53 3.86
CA TYR A 37 2.62 -6.82 5.13
C TYR A 37 2.06 -5.40 5.07
N ALA A 38 2.15 -4.73 3.91
CA ALA A 38 1.52 -3.42 3.73
C ALA A 38 -0.01 -3.55 3.84
N VAL A 39 -0.59 -4.55 3.18
CA VAL A 39 -2.03 -4.87 3.28
C VAL A 39 -2.45 -5.13 4.73
N MET A 40 -1.72 -5.97 5.46
CA MET A 40 -2.02 -6.23 6.88
C MET A 40 -1.91 -4.98 7.76
N ILE A 41 -0.99 -4.06 7.44
CA ILE A 41 -0.83 -2.80 8.16
C ILE A 41 -2.04 -1.88 7.90
N GLU A 42 -2.52 -1.79 6.66
CA GLU A 42 -3.74 -1.04 6.33
C GLU A 42 -4.99 -1.61 7.01
N GLU A 43 -5.20 -2.93 6.96
CA GLU A 43 -6.35 -3.60 7.57
C GLU A 43 -6.44 -3.40 9.09
N CYS A 44 -5.32 -3.09 9.76
CA CYS A 44 -5.27 -2.78 11.18
C CYS A 44 -5.16 -1.28 11.50
N TYR A 45 -5.57 -0.42 10.57
CA TYR A 45 -5.53 1.05 10.68
C TYR A 45 -4.13 1.59 10.97
N GLY A 46 -3.09 0.87 10.52
CA GLY A 46 -1.71 1.25 10.71
C GLY A 46 -1.32 2.43 9.83
N LEU A 47 -1.85 2.51 8.61
CA LEU A 47 -1.64 3.64 7.70
C LEU A 47 -2.21 4.94 8.28
N ASP A 48 -3.44 4.93 8.79
CA ASP A 48 -4.05 6.10 9.44
C ASP A 48 -3.20 6.62 10.60
N LYS A 49 -2.62 5.71 11.39
CA LYS A 49 -1.74 6.07 12.51
C LYS A 49 -0.40 6.62 12.05
N LEU A 50 0.15 6.12 10.93
CA LEU A 50 1.36 6.69 10.32
C LEU A 50 1.08 8.10 9.79
N GLU A 51 -0.07 8.33 9.15
CA GLU A 51 -0.49 9.66 8.68
C GLU A 51 -0.66 10.63 9.85
N PHE A 52 -1.27 10.19 10.94
CA PHE A 52 -1.38 11.01 12.15
C PHE A 52 0.00 11.46 12.67
N LEU A 53 1.00 10.57 12.64
CA LEU A 53 2.38 10.89 13.05
C LEU A 53 3.07 11.91 12.15
N GLN A 54 2.53 12.22 10.97
CA GLN A 54 3.01 13.33 10.15
C GLN A 54 2.71 14.72 10.76
N SER A 55 1.91 14.78 11.83
CA SER A 55 1.68 16.01 12.61
C SER A 55 2.47 16.05 13.92
N HIS A 56 3.33 15.06 14.17
CA HIS A 56 4.02 14.90 15.45
C HIS A 56 5.08 16.00 15.67
N GLN A 57 5.13 16.55 16.88
CA GLN A 57 6.06 17.64 17.27
C GLN A 57 7.56 17.28 17.18
N ASN A 58 7.88 15.98 17.19
CA ASN A 58 9.24 15.50 16.98
C ASN A 58 9.46 15.26 15.48
N ASN A 59 10.34 16.07 14.88
CA ASN A 59 10.69 15.98 13.47
C ASN A 59 11.21 14.60 13.05
N ASP A 60 11.97 13.91 13.90
CA ASP A 60 12.50 12.58 13.56
C ASP A 60 11.36 11.56 13.36
N ILE A 61 10.28 11.69 14.14
CA ILE A 61 9.09 10.83 14.02
C ILE A 61 8.30 11.19 12.76
N TYR A 62 8.12 12.49 12.50
CA TYR A 62 7.49 12.99 11.27
C TYR A 62 8.22 12.46 10.02
N GLU A 63 9.52 12.70 9.92
CA GLU A 63 10.33 12.32 8.75
C GLU A 63 10.32 10.82 8.52
N LYS A 64 10.38 10.04 9.60
CA LYS A 64 10.32 8.59 9.53
C LYS A 64 8.96 8.08 9.05
N ALA A 65 7.86 8.60 9.59
CA ALA A 65 6.51 8.24 9.17
C ALA A 65 6.27 8.63 7.71
N PHE A 66 6.68 9.84 7.32
CA PHE A 66 6.63 10.31 5.93
C PHE A 66 7.39 9.39 4.98
N SER A 67 8.63 9.02 5.33
CA SER A 67 9.45 8.13 4.50
C SER A 67 8.84 6.74 4.34
N ILE A 68 8.24 6.17 5.41
CA ILE A 68 7.54 4.88 5.34
C ILE A 68 6.34 4.97 4.39
N ILE A 69 5.51 5.99 4.54
CA ILE A 69 4.32 6.20 3.68
C ILE A 69 4.74 6.36 2.22
N GLN A 70 5.71 7.25 1.96
CA GLN A 70 6.18 7.52 0.61
C GLN A 70 6.73 6.26 -0.08
N LYS A 71 7.42 5.41 0.68
CA LYS A 71 8.12 4.26 0.11
C LYS A 71 7.23 3.04 -0.10
N TYR A 72 6.29 2.78 0.80
CA TYR A 72 5.55 1.51 0.82
C TYR A 72 4.05 1.64 0.54
N PHE A 73 3.50 2.86 0.62
CA PHE A 73 2.05 3.12 0.52
C PHE A 73 1.70 4.19 -0.54
N SER A 74 2.69 4.69 -1.29
CA SER A 74 2.42 5.60 -2.41
C SER A 74 2.09 4.80 -3.67
N ASN A 75 1.03 5.20 -4.37
CA ASN A 75 0.44 4.47 -5.50
C ASN A 75 1.30 4.42 -6.78
N ASP A 76 2.57 4.80 -6.74
CA ASP A 76 3.43 4.89 -7.94
C ASP A 76 3.67 3.54 -8.63
N ASP A 77 3.38 2.41 -7.98
CA ASP A 77 3.54 1.06 -8.53
C ASP A 77 2.24 0.43 -9.08
N GLU A 78 1.06 1.04 -8.89
CA GLU A 78 -0.22 0.48 -9.38
C GLU A 78 -0.50 0.80 -10.86
N ASP A 79 0.11 1.86 -11.42
CA ASP A 79 -0.16 2.32 -12.79
C ASP A 79 0.39 1.37 -13.88
N LEU A 80 1.33 0.48 -13.54
CA LEU A 80 1.93 -0.46 -14.50
C LEU A 80 1.14 -1.75 -14.68
N ALA A 81 0.22 -2.09 -13.78
CA ALA A 81 -0.52 -3.36 -13.82
C ALA A 81 -1.90 -3.26 -14.50
N VAL A 82 -2.43 -2.05 -14.70
CA VAL A 82 -3.78 -1.81 -15.23
C VAL A 82 -3.77 -1.28 -16.67
N ALA A 83 -2.60 -1.02 -17.26
CA ALA A 83 -2.53 -0.57 -18.65
C ALA A 83 -3.00 -1.69 -19.61
N PRO A 84 -4.08 -1.49 -20.39
CA PRO A 84 -4.50 -2.47 -21.39
C PRO A 84 -3.40 -2.59 -22.45
N THR A 85 -2.98 -3.82 -22.74
CA THR A 85 -2.02 -4.09 -23.81
C THR A 85 -2.64 -3.68 -25.14
N THR A 86 -2.05 -2.68 -25.81
CA THR A 86 -2.43 -2.31 -27.18
C THR A 86 -1.58 -3.12 -28.15
N ASP A 87 -2.12 -4.22 -28.67
CA ASP A 87 -1.59 -4.84 -29.89
C ASP A 87 -2.50 -4.43 -31.07
N ASN A 88 -1.89 -3.88 -32.12
CA ASN A 88 -2.56 -3.59 -33.40
C ASN A 88 -3.91 -2.82 -33.32
N ASN A 89 -3.94 -1.70 -32.59
CA ASN A 89 -5.02 -0.70 -32.68
C ASN A 89 -6.43 -1.24 -32.31
N GLN A 90 -6.50 -2.30 -31.50
CA GLN A 90 -7.76 -2.87 -31.01
C GLN A 90 -7.65 -3.11 -29.51
N PHE A 91 -8.50 -2.45 -28.71
CA PHE A 91 -8.54 -2.65 -27.26
C PHE A 91 -9.16 -4.03 -26.95
N GLN A 92 -8.36 -4.96 -26.41
CA GLN A 92 -8.83 -6.28 -26.03
C GLN A 92 -9.17 -6.31 -24.53
N PHE A 93 -10.47 -6.22 -24.21
CA PHE A 93 -10.96 -6.50 -22.86
C PHE A 93 -11.13 -8.01 -22.73
N ASN A 94 -10.31 -8.66 -21.90
CA ASN A 94 -10.50 -10.08 -21.60
C ASN A 94 -11.67 -10.24 -20.62
N ALA A 95 -12.89 -10.19 -21.16
CA ALA A 95 -14.10 -10.51 -20.43
C ALA A 95 -14.17 -12.04 -20.24
N ASP A 96 -13.47 -12.56 -19.24
CA ASP A 96 -13.72 -13.91 -18.72
C ASP A 96 -14.97 -13.90 -17.81
N GLN A 97 -16.08 -13.43 -18.39
CA GLN A 97 -17.41 -13.74 -17.91
C GLN A 97 -18.17 -14.33 -19.08
N SER A 98 -18.35 -15.64 -18.98
CA SER A 98 -19.26 -16.46 -19.77
C SER A 98 -20.69 -15.92 -19.68
N VAL A 99 -21.01 -14.91 -20.49
CA VAL A 99 -22.39 -14.51 -20.76
C VAL A 99 -22.85 -15.22 -22.03
N PRO A 100 -23.85 -16.11 -21.96
CA PRO A 100 -24.44 -16.71 -23.16
C PRO A 100 -25.07 -15.59 -23.99
N MET A 101 -24.60 -15.44 -25.22
CA MET A 101 -25.08 -14.44 -26.15
C MET A 101 -26.44 -14.88 -26.71
N ASP A 102 -27.52 -14.60 -25.97
CA ASP A 102 -28.89 -14.82 -26.43
C ASP A 102 -29.48 -13.50 -26.98
N GLY A 103 -29.66 -13.50 -28.30
CA GLY A 103 -30.69 -12.82 -29.08
C GLY A 103 -30.99 -11.33 -28.86
N PHE A 104 -30.57 -10.49 -29.81
CA PHE A 104 -31.42 -9.40 -30.31
C PHE A 104 -31.22 -9.23 -31.83
N GLN A 105 -32.30 -9.43 -32.58
CA GLN A 105 -32.40 -9.22 -34.03
C GLN A 105 -33.45 -8.13 -34.25
N PHE A 106 -33.09 -7.08 -35.01
CA PHE A 106 -34.01 -6.03 -35.47
C PHE A 106 -34.88 -6.53 -36.62
#